data_AF-A0A7V0YUH3-F1
#
_entry.id   AF-A0A7V0YUH3-F1
#
_cell.length_a   1.000
_cell.length_b   1.000
_cell.length_c   1.000
_cell.angle_alpha   90.00
_cell.angle_beta   90.00
_cell.angle_gamma   90.00
#
_symmetry.space_group_name_H-M   'P 1'
#
loop_
_entity.id
_entity.type
_entity.pdbx_description
1 polymer ?
#
loop_
_entity_poly.entity_id
_entity_poly.type
_entity_poly.pdbx_seq_one_letter_code
_entity_poly.pdbx_strand_id
1 'polypeptide(L)'
;MPPIEILSGCNDLKIKLPITTPTGKARVKCRSCKYSFGQPHKVKKCPITEDCYIEWQISYYTYDEKRGLAYVSYKIDNKERYAYELTEILYKGIKVWNTNDSKETLEDLETLLEYIKNVKCYFNEELQKNITREKI
;
A
#
# COMPACT_ATOMS: atom_id res chain seq x y z
N MET A 1 -2.04 7.25 16.38
CA MET A 1 -2.53 6.05 15.66
C MET A 1 -1.40 5.03 15.69
N PRO A 2 -1.65 3.75 16.01
CA PRO A 2 -0.59 2.75 15.96
C PRO A 2 -0.01 2.68 14.55
N PRO A 3 1.30 2.45 14.39
CA PRO A 3 1.89 2.27 13.08
C PRO A 3 1.38 0.97 12.43
N ILE A 4 1.52 0.89 11.11
CA ILE A 4 1.41 -0.38 10.40
C ILE A 4 2.77 -1.06 10.52
N GLU A 5 2.79 -2.30 10.99
CA GLU A 5 4.03 -3.06 11.18
C GLU A 5 4.14 -4.15 10.13
N ILE A 6 5.32 -4.27 9.52
CA ILE A 6 5.65 -5.34 8.57
C ILE A 6 6.67 -6.26 9.25
N LEU A 7 6.28 -7.52 9.45
CA LEU A 7 7.06 -8.52 10.16
C LEU A 7 7.45 -9.63 9.17
N SER A 8 8.73 -9.99 9.15
CA SER A 8 9.24 -11.13 8.38
C SER A 8 9.49 -12.31 9.31
N GLY A 9 8.88 -13.45 9.03
CA GLY A 9 9.27 -14.75 9.59
C GLY A 9 10.24 -15.47 8.66
N CYS A 10 10.41 -16.79 8.86
CA CYS A 10 11.35 -17.58 8.06
C CYS A 10 10.91 -17.69 6.60
N ASN A 11 9.62 -17.96 6.36
CA ASN A 11 9.05 -18.16 5.02
C ASN A 11 7.77 -17.33 4.78
N ASP A 12 7.47 -16.38 5.67
CA ASP A 12 6.22 -15.60 5.61
C ASP A 12 6.44 -14.12 5.93
N LEU A 13 5.55 -13.29 5.39
CA LEU A 13 5.47 -11.87 5.70
C LEU A 13 4.10 -11.60 6.33
N LYS A 14 4.08 -10.95 7.49
CA LYS A 14 2.87 -10.56 8.21
C LYS A 14 2.76 -9.06 8.28
N ILE A 15 1.55 -8.55 8.09
CA ILE A 15 1.26 -7.12 8.19
C ILE A 15 0.26 -6.92 9.33
N LYS A 16 0.62 -6.11 10.33
CA LYS A 16 -0.29 -5.73 11.40
C LYS A 16 -0.92 -4.39 11.07
N LEU A 17 -2.26 -4.39 10.96
CA LEU A 17 -3.05 -3.22 10.61
C LEU A 17 -3.89 -2.76 11.81
N PRO A 18 -3.86 -1.47 12.19
CA PRO A 18 -4.66 -0.93 13.29
C PRO A 18 -6.12 -0.70 12.85
N ILE A 19 -6.94 -1.75 12.88
CA ILE A 19 -8.31 -1.73 12.34
C ILE A 19 -9.37 -1.04 13.22
N THR A 20 -9.03 -0.69 14.46
CA THR A 20 -9.99 -0.09 15.41
C THR A 20 -10.07 1.44 15.32
N THR A 21 -9.28 2.06 14.43
CA THR A 21 -9.20 3.52 14.27
C THR A 21 -9.80 3.93 12.91
N PRO A 22 -11.03 4.47 12.86
CA PRO A 22 -11.75 4.69 11.59
C PRO A 22 -11.21 5.84 10.73
N THR A 23 -10.39 6.72 11.29
CA THR A 23 -9.84 7.92 10.60
C THR A 23 -8.41 7.73 10.10
N GLY A 24 -7.87 6.51 10.17
CA GLY A 24 -6.48 6.20 9.81
C GLY A 24 -6.25 5.91 8.32
N LYS A 25 -5.00 5.54 7.99
CA LYS A 25 -4.63 4.97 6.68
C LYS A 25 -5.26 3.60 6.42
N ALA A 26 -5.48 2.81 7.46
CA ALA A 26 -6.17 1.53 7.41
C ALA A 26 -7.56 1.68 8.05
N ARG A 27 -8.59 1.24 7.35
CA ARG A 27 -10.00 1.38 7.76
C ARG A 27 -10.74 0.09 7.42
N VAL A 28 -11.75 -0.26 8.21
CA VAL A 28 -12.67 -1.33 7.85
C VAL A 28 -13.89 -0.73 7.18
N LYS A 29 -14.21 -1.27 6.00
CA LYS A 29 -15.43 -0.95 5.26
C LYS A 29 -16.22 -2.22 5.00
N CYS A 30 -17.54 -2.15 4.93
CA CYS A 30 -18.35 -3.27 4.48
C CYS A 30 -19.18 -2.87 3.27
N ARG A 31 -19.35 -3.80 2.32
CA ARG A 31 -20.10 -3.55 1.08
C ARG A 31 -21.58 -3.38 1.40
N SER A 32 -22.20 -2.32 0.86
CA SER A 32 -23.65 -2.20 0.86
C SER A 32 -24.22 -2.92 -0.36
N CYS A 33 -25.11 -3.89 -0.13
CA CYS A 33 -25.71 -4.75 -1.16
C CYS A 33 -26.39 -3.98 -2.32
N LYS A 34 -26.75 -2.70 -2.11
CA LYS A 34 -27.48 -1.90 -3.09
C LYS A 34 -26.60 -1.25 -4.15
N TYR A 35 -25.32 -0.98 -3.86
CA TYR A 35 -24.44 -0.21 -4.77
C TYR A 35 -22.98 -0.66 -4.78
N SER A 36 -22.63 -1.76 -4.08
CA SER A 36 -21.27 -2.30 -3.97
C SER A 36 -20.21 -1.37 -3.37
N PHE A 37 -20.55 -0.10 -3.04
CA PHE A 37 -19.65 0.82 -2.36
C PHE A 37 -19.47 0.42 -0.89
N GLY A 38 -18.22 0.56 -0.41
CA GLY A 38 -17.88 0.31 0.98
C GLY A 38 -18.31 1.44 1.91
N GLN A 39 -19.09 1.10 2.94
CA GLN A 39 -19.48 1.99 4.03
C GLN A 39 -18.53 1.81 5.22
N PRO A 40 -18.17 2.89 5.96
CA PRO A 40 -17.34 2.78 7.15
C PRO A 40 -17.94 1.81 8.20
N HIS A 41 -17.14 0.88 8.70
CA HIS A 41 -17.58 -0.10 9.69
C HIS A 41 -17.11 0.22 11.11
N LYS A 42 -17.99 0.10 12.09
CA LYS A 42 -17.68 0.36 13.51
C LYS A 42 -17.21 -0.92 14.19
N VAL A 43 -15.99 -1.34 13.93
CA VAL A 43 -15.38 -2.60 14.41
C VAL A 43 -15.51 -2.82 15.93
N LYS A 44 -15.48 -1.75 16.74
CA LYS A 44 -15.65 -1.85 18.21
C LYS A 44 -17.07 -2.18 18.66
N LYS A 45 -18.07 -2.01 17.79
CA LYS A 45 -19.50 -2.11 18.14
C LYS A 45 -20.23 -3.20 17.34
N CYS A 46 -19.71 -3.56 16.17
CA CYS A 46 -20.35 -4.49 15.25
C CYS A 46 -19.37 -5.62 14.88
N PRO A 47 -19.83 -6.87 14.78
CA PRO A 47 -18.99 -7.97 14.34
C PRO A 47 -18.48 -7.75 12.91
N ILE A 48 -17.34 -8.35 12.58
CA ILE A 48 -16.80 -8.39 11.22
C ILE A 48 -17.50 -9.54 10.49
N THR A 49 -17.97 -9.29 9.27
CA THR A 49 -18.62 -10.26 8.39
C THR A 49 -17.82 -10.41 7.09
N GLU A 50 -18.22 -11.33 6.23
CA GLU A 50 -17.58 -11.58 4.93
C GLU A 50 -17.68 -10.38 3.96
N ASP A 51 -18.68 -9.53 4.14
CA ASP A 51 -18.84 -8.30 3.36
C ASP A 51 -17.83 -7.20 3.74
N CYS A 52 -17.09 -7.41 4.84
CA CYS A 52 -16.14 -6.44 5.37
C CYS A 52 -14.73 -6.66 4.83
N TYR A 53 -14.08 -5.58 4.44
CA TYR A 53 -12.73 -5.56 3.91
C TYR A 53 -11.92 -4.42 4.54
N ILE A 54 -10.60 -4.54 4.46
CA ILE A 54 -9.69 -3.48 4.90
C ILE A 54 -9.37 -2.58 3.71
N GLU A 55 -9.73 -1.31 3.82
CA GLU A 55 -9.22 -0.25 2.96
C GLU A 55 -7.90 0.25 3.55
N TRP A 56 -6.80 0.06 2.82
CA TRP A 56 -5.49 0.59 3.21
C TRP A 56 -4.97 1.55 2.14
N GLN A 57 -4.85 2.83 2.51
CA GLN A 57 -4.14 3.84 1.74
C GLN A 57 -2.64 3.66 1.92
N ILE A 58 -2.11 2.63 1.24
CA ILE A 58 -0.70 2.25 1.30
C ILE A 58 0.19 3.31 0.67
N SER A 59 1.31 3.59 1.31
CA SER A 59 2.39 4.41 0.75
C SER A 59 3.56 3.52 0.33
N TYR A 60 4.48 4.09 -0.45
CA TYR A 60 5.72 3.42 -0.85
C TYR A 60 6.97 4.12 -0.29
N TYR A 61 6.81 5.30 0.31
CA TYR A 61 7.89 6.04 0.93
C TYR A 61 7.42 6.92 2.09
N THR A 62 8.39 7.40 2.86
CA THR A 62 8.23 8.43 3.90
C THR A 62 9.38 9.43 3.85
N TYR A 63 9.14 10.66 4.27
CA TYR A 63 10.19 11.65 4.53
C TYR A 63 10.76 11.53 5.96
N ASP A 64 10.08 10.79 6.83
CA ASP A 64 10.49 10.55 8.22
C ASP A 64 11.35 9.29 8.30
N GLU A 65 12.67 9.48 8.42
CA GLU A 65 13.67 8.41 8.54
C GLU A 65 13.32 7.41 9.65
N LYS A 66 12.74 7.89 10.77
CA LYS A 66 12.40 7.04 11.92
C LYS A 66 11.25 6.09 11.65
N ARG A 67 10.47 6.34 10.58
CA ARG A 67 9.35 5.48 10.16
C ARG A 67 9.72 4.55 9.03
N GLY A 68 10.71 4.90 8.21
CA GLY A 68 11.13 4.11 7.05
C GLY A 68 12.29 3.18 7.36
N LEU A 69 12.66 2.37 6.37
CA LEU A 69 13.93 1.65 6.39
C LEU A 69 15.04 2.64 6.01
N ALA A 70 15.72 3.22 7.01
CA ALA A 70 16.75 4.25 6.79
C ALA A 70 17.86 3.81 5.82
N TYR A 71 18.21 2.52 5.79
CA TYR A 71 19.24 1.96 4.89
C TYR A 71 18.75 1.69 3.46
N VAL A 72 17.47 1.92 3.16
CA VAL A 72 16.91 1.87 1.80
C VAL A 72 16.28 3.24 1.51
N SER A 73 17.08 4.16 0.97
CA SER A 73 16.64 5.51 0.65
C SER A 73 16.99 5.89 -0.79
N TYR A 74 16.29 6.90 -1.31
CA TYR A 74 16.50 7.45 -2.64
C TYR A 74 16.09 8.92 -2.69
N LYS A 75 16.71 9.69 -3.58
CA LYS A 75 16.40 11.11 -3.79
C LYS A 75 15.59 11.31 -5.06
N ILE A 76 14.49 12.05 -4.93
CA ILE A 76 13.73 12.59 -6.07
C ILE A 76 13.53 14.07 -5.80
N ASP A 77 13.88 14.92 -6.78
CA ASP A 77 13.82 16.39 -6.68
C ASP A 77 14.55 16.95 -5.44
N ASN A 78 15.75 16.43 -5.15
CA ASN A 78 16.56 16.77 -3.98
C ASN A 78 15.91 16.48 -2.61
N LYS A 79 14.79 15.75 -2.57
CA LYS A 79 14.16 15.32 -1.32
C LYS A 79 14.47 13.85 -1.06
N GLU A 80 15.07 13.58 0.10
CA GLU A 80 15.31 12.23 0.58
C GLU A 80 13.99 11.51 0.85
N ARG A 81 13.88 10.27 0.40
CA ARG A 81 12.72 9.40 0.61
C ARG A 81 13.22 8.06 1.13
N TYR A 82 12.63 7.60 2.22
CA TYR A 82 12.96 6.30 2.83
C TYR A 82 11.90 5.27 2.44
N ALA A 83 12.32 4.05 2.13
CA ALA A 83 11.41 2.94 1.85
C ALA A 83 10.45 2.73 3.02
N TYR A 84 9.16 2.64 2.71
CA TYR A 84 8.11 2.59 3.72
C TYR A 84 6.89 1.86 3.19
N GLU A 85 6.23 1.09 4.05
CA GLU A 85 5.03 0.30 3.73
C GLU A 85 5.26 -0.61 2.50
N LEU A 86 4.79 -0.26 1.30
CA LEU A 86 4.90 -1.10 0.10
C LEU A 86 6.34 -1.48 -0.25
N THR A 87 7.27 -0.52 -0.23
CA THR A 87 8.68 -0.80 -0.58
C THR A 87 9.38 -1.63 0.50
N GLU A 88 8.97 -1.47 1.75
CA GLU A 88 9.45 -2.33 2.85
C GLU A 88 8.92 -3.76 2.72
N ILE A 89 7.65 -3.94 2.32
CA ILE A 89 7.07 -5.25 1.98
C ILE A 89 7.89 -5.90 0.87
N LEU A 90 8.18 -5.17 -0.21
CA LEU A 90 8.94 -5.70 -1.33
C LEU A 90 10.36 -6.11 -0.88
N TYR A 91 11.06 -5.24 -0.16
CA TYR A 91 12.41 -5.53 0.33
C TYR A 91 12.46 -6.76 1.24
N LYS A 92 11.56 -6.83 2.23
CA LYS A 92 11.48 -7.96 3.17
C LYS A 92 11.00 -9.23 2.46
N GLY A 93 10.03 -9.13 1.57
CA GLY A 93 9.52 -10.23 0.76
C GLY A 93 10.62 -10.86 -0.09
N ILE A 94 11.37 -10.05 -0.84
CA ILE A 94 12.54 -10.52 -1.60
C ILE A 94 13.47 -11.29 -0.68
N LYS A 95 13.86 -10.75 0.49
CA LYS A 95 14.75 -11.46 1.42
C LYS A 95 14.21 -12.81 1.92
N VAL A 96 12.91 -12.87 2.21
CA VAL A 96 12.25 -14.10 2.69
C VAL A 96 12.15 -15.14 1.57
N TRP A 97 11.91 -14.72 0.33
CA TRP A 97 11.73 -15.63 -0.81
C TRP A 97 13.02 -15.95 -1.59
N ASN A 98 14.08 -15.15 -1.42
CA ASN A 98 15.39 -15.34 -2.05
C ASN A 98 16.11 -16.64 -1.61
N THR A 99 15.53 -17.39 -0.66
CA THR A 99 16.13 -18.64 -0.19
C THR A 99 15.92 -19.81 -1.16
N ASN A 100 15.02 -19.71 -2.16
CA ASN A 100 14.73 -20.82 -3.08
C ASN A 100 14.66 -20.46 -4.59
N ASP A 101 14.30 -19.23 -5.01
CA ASP A 101 14.14 -18.87 -6.44
C ASP A 101 14.52 -17.40 -6.75
N SER A 102 15.79 -17.05 -6.54
CA SER A 102 16.29 -15.68 -6.73
C SER A 102 16.23 -15.16 -8.16
N LYS A 103 16.24 -16.06 -9.15
CA LYS A 103 16.29 -15.70 -10.58
C LYS A 103 14.93 -15.23 -11.09
N GLU A 104 13.86 -15.97 -10.80
CA GLU A 104 12.48 -15.62 -11.19
C GLU A 104 12.07 -14.27 -10.60
N THR A 105 12.41 -14.03 -9.32
CA THR A 105 12.14 -12.74 -8.66
C THR A 105 12.81 -11.55 -9.37
N LEU A 106 14.03 -11.73 -9.89
CA LEU A 106 14.73 -10.68 -10.64
C LEU A 106 14.09 -10.44 -12.00
N GLU A 107 13.73 -11.50 -12.72
CA GLU A 107 13.05 -11.41 -14.02
C GLU A 107 11.69 -10.71 -13.91
N ASP A 108 10.93 -10.98 -12.84
CA ASP A 108 9.68 -10.28 -12.54
C ASP A 108 9.88 -8.78 -12.31
N LEU A 109 10.92 -8.41 -11.56
CA LEU A 109 11.25 -7.00 -11.29
C LEU A 109 11.73 -6.27 -12.55
N GLU A 110 12.51 -6.93 -13.41
CA GLU A 110 12.93 -6.40 -14.71
C GLU A 110 11.72 -6.19 -15.63
N THR A 111 10.79 -7.15 -15.66
CA THR A 111 9.55 -7.07 -16.42
C THR A 111 8.68 -5.91 -15.94
N LEU A 112 8.51 -5.75 -14.62
CA LEU A 112 7.79 -4.63 -14.03
C LEU A 112 8.46 -3.29 -14.37
N LEU A 113 9.80 -3.22 -14.31
CA LEU A 113 10.54 -2.01 -14.65
C LEU A 113 10.34 -1.64 -16.12
N GLU A 114 10.41 -2.59 -17.04
CA GLU A 114 10.19 -2.36 -18.46
C GLU A 114 8.74 -1.93 -18.74
N TYR A 115 7.77 -2.55 -18.07
CA TYR A 115 6.39 -2.11 -18.13
C TYR A 115 6.25 -0.63 -17.71
N ILE A 116 6.80 -0.26 -16.55
CA ILE A 116 6.73 1.11 -16.02
C ILE A 116 7.38 2.13 -16.97
N LYS A 117 8.54 1.82 -17.55
CA LYS A 117 9.22 2.69 -18.53
C LYS A 117 8.38 2.97 -19.77
N ASN A 118 7.53 2.03 -20.16
CA ASN A 118 6.68 2.13 -21.33
C ASN A 118 5.29 2.72 -21.03
N VAL A 119 4.99 3.09 -19.78
CA VAL A 119 3.75 3.81 -19.43
C VAL A 119 3.76 5.20 -20.05
N LYS A 120 2.76 5.49 -20.89
CA LYS A 120 2.66 6.75 -21.66
C LYS A 120 1.63 7.74 -21.11
N CYS A 121 0.68 7.27 -20.31
CA CYS A 121 -0.34 8.11 -19.70
C CYS A 121 -0.55 7.72 -18.24
N TYR A 122 -0.82 8.73 -17.42
CA TYR A 122 -1.06 8.54 -15.98
C TYR A 122 -2.49 8.92 -15.63
N PHE A 123 -3.06 8.21 -14.67
CA PHE A 123 -4.45 8.42 -14.24
C PHE A 123 -4.74 9.88 -13.87
N ASN A 124 -3.81 10.58 -13.22
CA ASN A 124 -3.98 12.00 -12.86
C ASN A 124 -4.11 12.91 -14.09
N GLU A 125 -3.37 12.66 -15.16
CA GLU A 125 -3.42 13.45 -16.40
C GLU A 125 -4.77 13.29 -17.12
N GLU A 126 -5.36 12.10 -17.04
CA GLU A 126 -6.69 11.82 -17.58
C GLU A 126 -7.81 12.32 -16.67
N LEU A 127 -7.66 12.15 -15.34
CA LEU A 127 -8.66 12.55 -14.36
C LEU A 127 -8.82 14.07 -14.29
N GLN A 128 -7.71 14.81 -14.29
CA GLN A 128 -7.74 16.28 -14.21
C GLN A 128 -8.49 16.92 -15.40
N LYS A 129 -8.49 16.28 -16.56
CA LYS A 129 -9.24 16.73 -17.74
C LYS A 129 -10.76 16.53 -17.60
N ASN A 130 -11.18 15.61 -16.72
CA ASN A 130 -12.55 15.11 -16.65
C ASN A 130 -13.26 15.38 -15.32
N ILE A 131 -12.61 16.04 -14.35
CA ILE A 131 -13.29 16.51 -13.13
C ILE A 131 -14.05 17.80 -13.45
N THR A 132 -15.36 17.70 -13.56
CA THR A 132 -16.25 18.85 -13.76
C THR A 132 -16.84 19.33 -12.44
N ARG A 133 -17.09 20.64 -12.34
CA ARG A 133 -17.95 21.21 -11.29
C ARG A 133 -19.26 21.62 -11.95
N GLU A 134 -20.32 20.89 -11.64
CA GLU A 134 -21.67 21.32 -12.02
C GLU A 134 -22.14 22.37 -11.03
N LYS A 135 -22.71 23.47 -11.53
CA LYS A 135 -23.38 24.45 -10.67
C LYS A 135 -24.71 23.84 -10.21
N ILE A 136 -24.86 23.70 -8.91
CA ILE A 136 -26.14 23.37 -8.25
C ILE A 136 -26.94 24.67 -8.11
#